data_AF-A0A0K8QGX5-F1
#
_entry.id   AF-A0A0K8QGX5-F1
#
_cell.length_a   1.000
_cell.length_b   1.000
_cell.length_c   1.000
_cell.angle_alpha   90.00
_cell.angle_beta   90.00
_cell.angle_gamma   90.00
#
_symmetry.space_group_name_H-M   'P 1'
#
loop_
_entity.id
_entity.type
_entity.pdbx_description
1 polymer ?
#
loop_
_entity_poly.entity_id
_entity_poly.type
_entity_poly.pdbx_seq_one_letter_code
_entity_poly.pdbx_strand_id
1 'polypeptide(L)'
;MTERAASGVVGNERLTALTGAVVLILSLAEIATVPTLGSLIVAHFFIGVLLAGPVVAKTASTGWRFIRYYTRDPAYRRKGPPRLLLRLTAPLLVVSTLVLIGSGIALAITGPAPEILIRVHVVSFLFWLGTLAVHVFAYVRRVPGS
;
A
#
# COMPACT_ATOMS: atom_id res chain seq x y z
N MET A 1 -17.24 -26.16 8.31
CA MET A 1 -16.02 -25.40 7.95
C MET A 1 -14.88 -26.00 8.75
N THR A 2 -13.75 -26.36 8.14
CA THR A 2 -12.61 -26.87 8.91
C THR A 2 -11.96 -25.75 9.72
N GLU A 3 -11.49 -26.06 10.93
CA GLU A 3 -10.85 -25.11 11.85
C GLU A 3 -9.64 -24.41 11.20
N ARG A 4 -8.87 -25.15 10.39
CA ARG A 4 -7.76 -24.62 9.58
C ARG A 4 -8.20 -23.55 8.58
N ALA A 5 -9.35 -23.74 7.91
CA ALA A 5 -9.86 -22.76 6.95
C ALA A 5 -10.33 -21.47 7.65
N ALA A 6 -10.92 -21.59 8.84
CA ALA A 6 -11.30 -20.45 9.67
C ALA A 6 -10.07 -19.66 10.13
N SER A 7 -9.05 -20.38 10.62
CA SER A 7 -7.77 -19.81 11.05
C SER A 7 -7.06 -19.06 9.91
N GLY A 8 -7.05 -19.63 8.70
CA GLY A 8 -6.44 -18.98 7.52
C GLY A 8 -7.11 -17.65 7.14
N VAL A 9 -8.44 -17.54 7.26
CA VAL A 9 -9.15 -16.28 7.00
C VAL A 9 -8.81 -15.22 8.04
N VAL A 10 -8.84 -15.59 9.34
CA VAL A 10 -8.49 -14.67 10.44
C VAL A 10 -7.04 -14.22 10.34
N GLY A 11 -6.12 -15.14 10.01
CA GLY A 11 -4.71 -14.82 9.81
C GLY A 11 -4.51 -13.83 8.66
N ASN A 12 -5.17 -14.02 7.52
CA ASN A 12 -5.11 -13.09 6.39
C ASN A 12 -5.69 -11.71 6.75
N GLU A 13 -6.79 -11.65 7.50
CA GLU A 13 -7.38 -10.39 7.99
C GLU A 13 -6.42 -9.63 8.92
N ARG A 14 -5.81 -10.32 9.89
CA ARG A 14 -4.81 -9.75 10.82
C ARG A 14 -3.58 -9.24 10.08
N LEU A 15 -3.03 -10.05 9.17
CA LEU A 15 -1.88 -9.65 8.35
C LEU A 15 -2.21 -8.42 7.51
N THR A 16 -3.38 -8.39 6.87
CA THR A 16 -3.85 -7.25 6.07
C THR A 16 -4.00 -5.98 6.90
N ALA A 17 -4.52 -6.10 8.13
CA ALA A 17 -4.70 -4.96 9.02
C ALA A 17 -3.35 -4.42 9.52
N LEU A 18 -2.49 -5.30 10.04
CA LEU A 18 -1.18 -4.91 10.58
C LEU A 18 -0.27 -4.31 9.51
N THR A 19 -0.13 -4.97 8.35
CA THR A 19 0.67 -4.44 7.24
C THR A 19 0.08 -3.13 6.70
N GLY A 20 -1.25 -3.00 6.70
CA GLY A 20 -1.91 -1.74 6.32
C GLY A 20 -1.57 -0.58 7.26
N ALA A 21 -1.56 -0.82 8.58
CA ALA A 21 -1.17 0.18 9.57
C ALA A 21 0.31 0.56 9.42
N VAL A 22 1.21 -0.42 9.27
CA VAL A 22 2.64 -0.17 9.04
C VAL A 22 2.88 0.64 7.76
N VAL A 23 2.25 0.24 6.65
CA VAL A 23 2.34 0.98 5.37
C VAL A 23 1.88 2.41 5.55
N LEU A 24 0.76 2.65 6.24
CA LEU A 24 0.25 4.00 6.48
C LEU A 24 1.21 4.85 7.32
N ILE A 25 1.75 4.29 8.41
CA ILE A 25 2.69 5.00 9.29
C ILE A 25 3.97 5.37 8.53
N LEU A 26 4.57 4.42 7.82
CA LEU A 26 5.78 4.66 7.02
C LEU A 26 5.52 5.64 5.88
N SER A 27 4.34 5.58 5.25
CA SER A 27 3.90 6.53 4.23
C SER A 27 3.80 7.96 4.78
N LEU A 28 3.27 8.14 5.98
CA LEU A 28 3.21 9.44 6.65
C LEU A 28 4.61 9.96 7.01
N ALA A 29 5.49 9.07 7.48
CA ALA A 29 6.88 9.41 7.74
C ALA A 29 7.61 9.86 6.47
N GLU A 30 7.39 9.19 5.34
CA GLU A 30 7.93 9.59 4.04
C GLU A 30 7.47 10.99 3.62
N ILE A 31 6.16 11.23 3.67
CA ILE A 31 5.58 12.55 3.34
C ILE A 31 6.19 13.64 4.22
N ALA A 32 6.45 13.35 5.50
CA ALA A 32 7.05 14.30 6.43
C ALA A 32 8.51 14.66 6.09
N THR A 33 9.23 13.84 5.32
CA THR A 33 10.59 14.17 4.87
C THR A 33 10.63 15.15 3.70
N VAL A 34 9.54 15.23 2.91
CA VAL A 34 9.49 15.99 1.65
C VAL A 34 9.77 17.50 1.81
N PRO A 35 9.21 18.22 2.81
CA PRO A 35 9.41 19.67 2.93
C PRO A 35 10.86 20.09 3.14
N THR A 36 11.70 19.21 3.70
CA THR A 36 13.11 19.46 4.01
C THR A 36 14.01 18.36 3.46
N LEU A 37 13.68 17.87 2.25
CA LEU A 37 14.33 16.72 1.63
C LEU A 37 15.85 16.85 1.55
N GLY A 38 16.40 18.06 1.37
CA GLY A 38 17.85 18.28 1.31
C GLY A 38 18.60 17.80 2.56
N SER A 39 18.06 18.03 3.76
CA SER A 39 18.67 17.55 5.02
C SER A 39 18.18 16.15 5.42
N LEU A 40 17.02 15.71 4.92
CA LEU A 40 16.40 14.43 5.26
C LEU A 40 16.53 13.37 4.16
N ILE A 41 17.35 13.57 3.13
CA ILE A 41 17.44 12.66 1.99
C ILE A 41 17.82 11.23 2.40
N VAL A 42 18.70 11.09 3.38
CA VAL A 42 19.09 9.79 3.94
C VAL A 42 17.88 9.12 4.59
N ALA A 43 17.13 9.85 5.41
CA ALA A 43 15.93 9.32 6.06
C ALA A 43 14.86 8.93 5.04
N HIS A 44 14.56 9.80 4.07
CA HIS A 44 13.64 9.53 2.96
C HIS A 44 14.00 8.22 2.25
N PHE A 45 15.27 8.09 1.84
CA PHE A 45 15.76 6.89 1.18
C PHE A 45 15.58 5.63 2.05
N PHE A 46 16.01 5.66 3.31
CA PHE A 46 15.91 4.50 4.20
C PHE A 46 14.46 4.10 4.47
N ILE A 47 13.57 5.06 4.72
CA ILE A 47 12.16 4.79 4.96
C ILE A 47 11.52 4.21 3.69
N GLY A 48 11.86 4.73 2.50
CA GLY A 48 11.32 4.26 1.23
C GLY A 48 11.70 2.83 0.89
N VAL A 49 12.97 2.47 1.12
CA VAL A 49 13.41 1.08 0.98
C VAL A 49 12.72 0.19 2.00
N LEU A 50 12.62 0.63 3.26
CA LEU A 50 11.93 -0.12 4.31
C LEU A 50 10.43 -0.35 3.98
N LEU A 51 9.77 0.64 3.39
CA LEU A 51 8.35 0.60 3.00
C LEU A 51 8.04 -0.50 1.97
N ALA A 52 9.01 -0.89 1.13
CA ALA A 52 8.82 -1.90 0.09
C ALA A 52 8.33 -3.25 0.64
N GLY A 53 8.93 -3.74 1.72
CA GLY A 53 8.54 -5.03 2.34
C GLY A 53 7.09 -5.06 2.83
N PRO A 54 6.68 -4.13 3.71
CA PRO A 54 5.29 -3.99 4.15
C PRO A 54 4.29 -3.78 3.00
N VAL A 55 4.65 -3.02 1.95
CA VAL A 55 3.80 -2.85 0.76
C VAL A 55 3.59 -4.16 0.03
N VAL A 56 4.64 -4.97 -0.17
CA VAL A 56 4.53 -6.31 -0.77
C VAL A 56 3.62 -7.19 0.10
N ALA A 57 3.83 -7.22 1.41
CA ALA A 57 3.01 -8.03 2.32
C ALA A 57 1.52 -7.60 2.32
N LYS A 58 1.26 -6.28 2.30
CA LYS A 58 -0.09 -5.72 2.22
C LYS A 58 -0.77 -6.06 0.89
N THR A 59 -0.05 -5.92 -0.21
CA THR A 59 -0.57 -6.20 -1.56
C THR A 59 -0.81 -7.69 -1.75
N ALA A 60 0.10 -8.54 -1.28
CA ALA A 60 -0.05 -10.00 -1.34
C ALA A 60 -1.23 -10.49 -0.49
N SER A 61 -1.36 -10.01 0.76
CA SER A 61 -2.45 -10.42 1.65
C SER A 61 -3.83 -9.97 1.15
N THR A 62 -3.94 -8.74 0.62
CA THR A 62 -5.18 -8.25 0.01
C THR A 62 -5.51 -8.95 -1.31
N GLY A 63 -4.50 -9.18 -2.16
CA GLY A 63 -4.63 -9.94 -3.40
C GLY A 63 -5.05 -11.38 -3.16
N TRP A 64 -4.49 -12.03 -2.14
CA TRP A 64 -4.90 -13.38 -1.73
C TRP A 64 -6.39 -13.45 -1.39
N ARG A 65 -6.89 -12.53 -0.56
CA ARG A 65 -8.31 -12.45 -0.25
C ARG A 65 -9.16 -12.23 -1.50
N PHE A 66 -8.73 -11.36 -2.41
CA PHE A 66 -9.42 -11.08 -3.67
C PHE A 66 -9.52 -12.35 -4.53
N ILE A 67 -8.39 -13.04 -4.74
CA ILE A 67 -8.33 -14.28 -5.52
C ILE A 67 -9.24 -15.33 -4.91
N ARG A 68 -9.12 -15.62 -3.61
CA ARG A 68 -9.94 -16.64 -2.92
C ARG A 68 -11.43 -16.34 -2.99
N TYR A 69 -11.81 -15.06 -2.89
CA TYR A 69 -13.21 -14.65 -3.04
C TYR A 69 -13.75 -14.98 -4.44
N TYR A 70 -12.99 -14.67 -5.49
CA TYR A 70 -13.42 -14.87 -6.88
C TYR A 70 -13.27 -16.31 -7.37
N THR A 71 -12.35 -17.09 -6.83
CA THR A 71 -12.27 -18.55 -7.03
C THR A 71 -13.29 -19.31 -6.19
N ARG A 72 -14.24 -18.58 -5.57
CA ARG A 72 -15.38 -19.10 -4.81
C ARG A 72 -15.03 -19.94 -3.57
N ASP A 73 -13.91 -19.67 -2.91
CA ASP A 73 -13.60 -20.30 -1.63
C ASP A 73 -14.75 -20.03 -0.61
N PRO A 74 -15.38 -21.07 -0.03
CA PRO A 74 -16.52 -20.88 0.88
C PRO A 74 -16.20 -20.05 2.12
N ALA A 75 -14.99 -20.16 2.68
CA ALA A 75 -14.57 -19.41 3.86
C ALA A 75 -14.38 -17.92 3.56
N TYR A 76 -13.77 -17.59 2.42
CA TYR A 76 -13.59 -16.20 2.00
C TYR A 76 -14.88 -15.56 1.49
N ARG A 77 -15.79 -16.31 0.85
CA ARG A 77 -17.09 -15.80 0.40
C ARG A 77 -18.03 -15.44 1.55
N ARG A 78 -18.00 -16.19 2.67
CA ARG A 78 -18.80 -15.87 3.87
C ARG A 78 -18.45 -14.51 4.48
N LYS A 79 -17.23 -14.01 4.29
CA LYS A 79 -16.81 -12.66 4.70
C LYS A 79 -17.35 -11.55 3.79
N GLY A 80 -18.07 -11.89 2.73
CA GLY A 80 -18.68 -10.95 1.79
C GLY A 80 -17.69 -10.40 0.76
N PRO A 81 -18.22 -9.70 -0.27
CA PRO A 81 -17.40 -9.14 -1.34
C PRO A 81 -16.37 -8.13 -0.84
N PRO A 82 -15.18 -8.09 -1.46
CA PRO A 82 -14.32 -6.91 -1.41
C PRO A 82 -15.13 -5.68 -1.81
N ARG A 83 -14.98 -4.61 -1.04
CA ARG A 83 -15.86 -3.42 -1.09
C ARG A 83 -15.62 -2.65 -2.41
N LEU A 84 -16.67 -2.35 -3.16
CA LEU A 84 -16.58 -1.85 -4.54
C LEU A 84 -15.73 -0.57 -4.70
N LEU A 85 -15.95 0.46 -3.88
CA LEU A 85 -15.15 1.69 -3.98
C LEU A 85 -13.67 1.47 -3.65
N LEU A 86 -13.36 0.58 -2.71
CA LEU A 86 -11.97 0.18 -2.43
C LEU A 86 -11.39 -0.70 -3.56
N ARG A 87 -12.22 -1.43 -4.32
CA ARG A 87 -11.76 -2.17 -5.50
C ARG A 87 -11.41 -1.28 -6.67
N LEU A 88 -12.03 -0.12 -6.79
CA LEU A 88 -11.74 0.82 -7.88
C LEU A 88 -10.49 1.64 -7.57
N THR A 89 -10.33 2.08 -6.31
CA THR A 89 -9.18 2.88 -5.90
C THR A 89 -7.92 2.05 -5.63
N ALA A 90 -8.06 0.79 -5.20
CA ALA A 90 -6.90 -0.05 -4.86
C ALA A 90 -5.96 -0.34 -6.05
N PRO A 91 -6.42 -0.66 -7.27
CA PRO A 91 -5.52 -0.86 -8.41
C PRO A 91 -4.71 0.38 -8.73
N LEU A 92 -5.33 1.57 -8.71
CA LEU A 92 -4.64 2.84 -8.93
C LEU A 92 -3.58 3.09 -7.86
N LEU A 93 -3.93 2.87 -6.59
CA LEU A 93 -3.02 3.02 -5.47
C LEU A 93 -1.86 2.02 -5.53
N VAL A 94 -2.13 0.76 -5.89
CA VAL A 94 -1.08 -0.27 -6.02
C VAL A 94 -0.13 0.09 -7.15
N VAL A 95 -0.63 0.43 -8.34
CA VAL A 95 0.20 0.80 -9.49
C VAL A 95 1.05 2.03 -9.17
N SER A 96 0.44 3.08 -8.62
CA SER A 96 1.19 4.29 -8.26
C SER A 96 2.24 4.04 -7.18
N THR A 97 1.94 3.20 -6.19
CA THR A 97 2.92 2.78 -5.15
C THR A 97 4.10 2.02 -5.78
N LEU A 98 3.83 1.09 -6.69
CA LEU A 98 4.88 0.31 -7.37
C LEU A 98 5.78 1.22 -8.23
N VAL A 99 5.20 2.18 -8.95
CA VAL A 99 5.96 3.16 -9.74
C VAL A 99 6.78 4.08 -8.82
N LEU A 100 6.22 4.54 -7.71
CA LEU A 100 6.90 5.42 -6.76
C LEU A 100 8.10 4.73 -6.11
N ILE A 101 7.90 3.52 -5.56
CA ILE A 101 8.98 2.74 -4.94
C ILE A 101 9.99 2.31 -6.00
N GLY A 102 9.52 1.83 -7.15
CA GLY A 102 10.39 1.37 -8.24
C GLY A 102 11.28 2.48 -8.79
N SER A 103 10.73 3.68 -8.97
CA SER A 103 11.52 4.85 -9.40
C SER A 103 12.50 5.33 -8.31
N GLY A 104 12.14 5.24 -7.02
CA GLY A 104 13.06 5.53 -5.92
C GLY A 104 14.24 4.55 -5.85
N ILE A 105 13.97 3.26 -6.02
CA ILE A 105 15.02 2.23 -6.11
C ILE A 105 15.89 2.47 -7.36
N ALA A 106 15.28 2.78 -8.50
CA ALA A 106 16.02 3.09 -9.72
C ALA A 106 16.97 4.28 -9.53
N LEU A 107 16.49 5.37 -8.92
CA LEU A 107 17.32 6.53 -8.58
C LEU A 107 18.52 6.16 -7.69
N ALA A 108 18.33 5.24 -6.73
CA ALA A 108 19.39 4.80 -5.84
C ALA A 108 20.50 4.00 -6.53
N ILE A 109 20.19 3.29 -7.62
CA ILE A 109 21.16 2.44 -8.32
C ILE A 109 21.77 3.09 -9.56
N THR A 110 21.14 4.10 -10.16
CA THR A 110 21.61 4.73 -11.40
C THR A 110 22.73 5.76 -11.23
N GLY A 111 23.14 6.11 -10.00
CA GLY A 111 24.15 7.14 -9.76
C GLY A 111 23.58 8.55 -9.91
N PRO A 112 24.14 9.44 -10.76
CA PRO A 112 23.58 10.78 -10.98
C PRO A 112 22.10 10.67 -11.36
N ALA A 113 21.23 11.31 -10.57
CA ALA A 113 19.78 11.15 -10.68
C ALA A 113 19.28 11.61 -12.06
N PRO A 114 18.88 10.69 -12.96
CA PRO A 114 18.41 11.07 -14.29
C PRO A 114 17.12 11.89 -14.17
N GLU A 115 17.03 12.99 -14.92
CA GLU A 115 15.88 13.91 -14.83
C GLU A 115 14.54 13.18 -15.03
N ILE A 116 14.50 12.22 -15.96
CA ILE A 116 13.31 11.41 -16.22
C ILE A 116 12.89 10.58 -15.01
N LEU A 117 13.84 10.01 -14.26
CA LEU A 117 13.53 9.22 -13.07
C LEU A 117 13.04 10.11 -11.92
N ILE A 118 13.65 11.29 -11.75
CA ILE A 118 13.15 12.30 -10.79
C ILE A 118 11.71 12.68 -11.15
N ARG A 119 11.43 12.97 -12.43
CA ARG A 119 10.10 13.36 -12.89
C ARG A 119 9.09 12.25 -12.66
N VAL A 120 9.42 11.00 -12.99
CA VAL A 120 8.55 9.84 -12.74
C VAL A 120 8.29 9.68 -11.23
N HIS A 121 9.33 9.81 -10.39
CA HIS A 121 9.20 9.69 -8.95
C HIS A 121 8.26 10.76 -8.37
N VAL A 122 8.46 12.03 -8.74
CA VAL A 122 7.62 13.15 -8.27
C VAL A 122 6.18 13.06 -8.79
N VAL A 123 5.99 12.78 -10.08
CA VAL A 123 4.64 12.67 -10.66
C VAL A 123 3.89 11.49 -10.06
N SER A 124 4.56 10.35 -9.89
CA SER A 124 3.96 9.19 -9.24
C SER A 124 3.64 9.46 -7.76
N PHE A 125 4.47 10.22 -7.04
CA PHE A 125 4.20 10.66 -5.68
C PHE A 125 2.91 11.51 -5.60
N LEU A 126 2.76 12.51 -6.47
CA LEU A 126 1.56 13.37 -6.47
C LEU A 126 0.28 12.57 -6.76
N PHE A 127 0.33 11.68 -7.75
CA PHE A 127 -0.80 10.81 -8.08
C PHE A 127 -1.10 9.81 -6.96
N TRP A 128 -0.05 9.23 -6.38
CA TRP A 128 -0.15 8.34 -5.22
C TRP A 128 -0.75 9.06 -4.00
N LEU A 129 -0.35 10.29 -3.72
CA LEU A 129 -0.86 11.07 -2.60
C LEU A 129 -2.37 11.32 -2.73
N GLY A 130 -2.83 11.72 -3.92
CA GLY A 130 -4.25 11.91 -4.20
C GLY A 130 -5.05 10.60 -4.05
N THR A 131 -4.55 9.51 -4.63
CA THR A 131 -5.20 8.19 -4.53
C THR A 131 -5.21 7.65 -3.11
N LEU A 132 -4.13 7.83 -2.33
CA LEU A 132 -4.05 7.47 -0.92
C LEU A 132 -5.06 8.27 -0.10
N ALA A 133 -5.14 9.59 -0.28
CA ALA A 133 -6.09 10.44 0.45
C ALA A 133 -7.53 9.98 0.22
N VAL A 134 -7.93 9.73 -1.03
CA VAL A 134 -9.26 9.19 -1.37
C VAL A 134 -9.46 7.81 -0.72
N HIS A 135 -8.46 6.93 -0.79
CA HIS A 135 -8.54 5.58 -0.23
C HIS A 135 -8.71 5.58 1.30
N VAL A 136 -7.91 6.38 2.02
CA VAL A 136 -7.97 6.53 3.47
C VAL A 136 -9.27 7.21 3.89
N PHE A 137 -9.70 8.26 3.20
CA PHE A 137 -10.98 8.92 3.50
C PHE A 137 -12.17 7.96 3.36
N ALA A 138 -12.22 7.19 2.27
CA ALA A 138 -13.23 6.15 2.07
C ALA A 138 -13.17 5.04 3.13
N TYR A 139 -11.99 4.78 3.70
CA TYR A 139 -11.81 3.83 4.78
C TYR A 139 -12.27 4.38 6.14
N VAL A 140 -11.88 5.60 6.50
CA VAL A 140 -12.13 6.23 7.83
C VAL A 140 -13.59 6.60 8.02
N ARG A 141 -14.29 7.15 7.00
CA ARG A 141 -15.73 7.46 7.06
C ARG A 141 -16.62 6.24 7.32
N ARG A 142 -16.01 5.05 7.37
CA ARG A 142 -16.69 3.80 7.54
C ARG A 142 -16.43 3.14 8.89
N VAL A 143 -15.42 3.57 9.65
CA VAL A 143 -15.35 3.17 11.06
C VAL A 143 -16.53 3.88 11.73
N PRO A 144 -17.55 3.17 12.28
CA PRO A 144 -18.57 3.83 13.07
C PRO A 144 -17.86 4.67 14.13
N GLY A 145 -18.27 5.92 14.33
CA GLY A 145 -17.77 6.72 15.43
C GLY A 145 -17.83 5.89 16.71
N SER A 146 -16.70 5.82 17.41
CA SER A 146 -16.55 5.22 18.73
C SER A 146 -17.73 5.50 19.65
#